data_AF-A0A966MQS2-F1
#
_entry.id   AF-A0A966MQS2-F1
#
_cell.length_a   1.000
_cell.length_b   1.000
_cell.length_c   1.000
_cell.angle_alpha   90.00
_cell.angle_beta   90.00
_cell.angle_gamma   90.00
#
_symmetry.space_group_name_H-M   'P 1'
#
loop_
_entity.id
_entity.type
_entity.pdbx_description
1 polymer ?
#
loop_
_entity_poly.entity_id
_entity_poly.type
_entity_poly.pdbx_seq_one_letter_code
_entity_poly.pdbx_strand_id
1 'polypeptide(L)' 'DGKLTLSPRHGVVEQLTPTIRDAFDGDDNAVWFVRGKNGSVREMHFGASRVWDFVSVRLP' A
#
# COMPACT_ATOMS: atom_id res chain seq x y z
N ASP A 1 10.02 13.53 -0.07
CA ASP A 1 10.61 12.41 0.68
C ASP A 1 10.02 11.04 0.32
N GLY A 2 8.95 10.96 -0.49
CA GLY A 2 8.52 9.69 -1.10
C GLY A 2 7.83 8.73 -0.14
N LYS A 3 7.39 9.20 1.03
CA LYS A 3 6.61 8.43 1.99
C LYS A 3 5.18 8.20 1.50
N LEU A 4 4.57 7.11 1.96
CA LEU A 4 3.16 6.80 1.71
C LEU A 4 2.35 7.08 2.97
N THR A 5 1.33 7.91 2.84
CA THR A 5 0.30 8.05 3.88
C THR A 5 -0.81 7.03 3.65
N LEU A 6 -1.02 6.14 4.61
CA LEU A 6 -2.06 5.12 4.56
C LEU A 6 -3.13 5.40 5.62
N SER A 7 -4.40 5.23 5.25
CA SER A 7 -5.52 5.21 6.20
C SER A 7 -6.30 3.90 6.03
N PRO A 8 -5.90 2.82 6.73
CA PRO A 8 -6.48 1.50 6.51
C PRO A 8 -7.91 1.38 7.09
N ARG A 9 -8.27 2.27 8.03
CA ARG A 9 -9.61 2.38 8.62
C ARG A 9 -9.83 3.80 9.15
N HIS A 10 -11.10 4.15 9.36
CA HIS A 10 -11.50 5.47 9.84
C HIS A 10 -10.74 5.88 11.11
N GLY A 11 -10.16 7.08 11.10
CA GLY A 11 -9.44 7.66 12.23
C GLY A 11 -8.01 7.16 12.43
N VAL A 12 -7.52 6.23 11.60
CA VAL A 12 -6.12 5.75 11.65
C VAL A 12 -5.36 6.28 10.45
N VAL A 13 -4.19 6.88 10.70
CA VAL A 13 -3.27 7.38 9.68
C VAL A 13 -1.86 6.91 10.03
N GLU A 14 -1.19 6.33 9.04
CA GLU A 14 0.15 5.78 9.15
C GLU A 14 1.03 6.38 8.05
N GLN A 15 2.33 6.49 8.34
CA GLN A 15 3.33 6.92 7.36
C GLN A 15 4.28 5.75 7.12
N LEU A 16 4.29 5.25 5.89
CA LEU A 16 5.15 4.15 5.47
C LEU A 16 6.35 4.68 4.70
N THR A 17 7.48 4.00 4.88
CA THR A 17 8.75 4.34 4.26
C THR A 17 8.89 3.60 2.93
N PRO A 18 9.31 4.27 1.84
CA PRO A 18 9.55 3.58 0.57
C PRO A 18 10.73 2.61 0.70
N THR A 19 10.60 1.42 0.09
CA THR A 19 11.68 0.41 0.07
C THR A 19 12.25 0.26 -1.34
N ILE A 20 11.41 -0.24 -2.26
CA ILE A 20 11.68 -0.32 -3.70
C ILE A 20 10.54 0.33 -4.46
N ARG A 21 10.63 0.38 -5.79
CA ARG A 21 9.58 0.97 -6.62
C ARG A 21 8.23 0.33 -6.29
N ASP A 22 7.27 1.19 -5.97
CA ASP A 22 5.88 0.82 -5.66
C ASP A 22 5.69 -0.02 -4.37
N ALA A 23 6.70 -0.13 -3.50
CA ALA A 23 6.61 -0.85 -2.24
C ALA A 23 7.01 0.03 -1.05
N PHE A 24 6.29 -0.15 0.06
CA PHE A 24 6.39 0.63 1.28
C PHE A 24 6.29 -0.26 2.49
N ASP A 25 7.05 0.08 3.53
CA ASP A 25 7.14 -0.68 4.78
C ASP A 25 6.79 0.24 5.95
N GLY A 26 5.99 -0.28 6.87
CA GLY A 26 5.64 0.32 8.15
C GLY A 26 6.04 -0.60 9.30
N ASP A 27 5.80 -0.17 10.53
CA ASP A 27 6.26 -0.92 11.72
C ASP A 27 5.66 -2.34 11.80
N ASP A 28 4.39 -2.50 11.40
CA ASP A 28 3.64 -3.76 11.47
C ASP A 28 2.95 -4.15 10.14
N ASN A 29 3.29 -3.47 9.05
CA ASN A 29 2.65 -3.69 7.76
C ASN A 29 3.54 -3.42 6.55
N ALA A 30 3.11 -3.98 5.42
CA ALA A 30 3.72 -3.75 4.13
C ALA A 30 2.64 -3.42 3.09
N VAL A 31 2.93 -2.46 2.22
CA VAL A 31 2.06 -2.06 1.11
C VAL A 31 2.84 -2.15 -0.19
N TRP A 32 2.24 -2.73 -1.22
CA TRP A 32 2.77 -2.60 -2.58
C TRP A 32 1.67 -2.37 -3.61
N PHE A 33 2.01 -1.68 -4.69
CA PHE A 33 1.09 -1.35 -5.76
C PHE A 33 1.41 -2.12 -7.04
N VAL A 34 0.37 -2.64 -7.68
CA VAL A 34 0.47 -3.21 -9.03
C VAL A 34 -0.03 -2.19 -10.04
N ARG A 35 0.74 -2.02 -11.12
CA ARG A 35 0.42 -1.08 -12.22
C ARG A 35 -0.11 -1.84 -13.43
N GLY A 36 -1.11 -1.25 -14.10
CA GLY A 36 -1.60 -1.73 -15.39
C GLY A 36 -0.66 -1.40 -16.55
N LYS A 37 -1.00 -1.86 -17.76
CA LYS A 37 -0.20 -1.66 -18.98
C LYS A 37 0.10 -0.19 -19.32
N ASN A 38 -0.78 0.72 -18.92
CA ASN A 38 -0.65 2.17 -19.09
C ASN A 38 0.16 2.85 -17.97
N GLY A 39 0.78 2.07 -17.06
CA GLY A 39 1.54 2.59 -15.93
C GLY A 39 0.70 3.09 -14.75
N SER A 40 -0.63 3.12 -14.85
CA SER A 40 -1.49 3.53 -13.74
C SER A 40 -1.57 2.44 -12.67
N VAL A 41 -1.49 2.80 -11.39
CA VAL A 41 -1.82 1.89 -10.27
C VAL A 41 -3.22 1.32 -10.45
N ARG A 42 -3.36 0.00 -10.30
CA ARG A 42 -4.60 -0.76 -10.43
C ARG A 42 -5.01 -1.45 -9.14
N GLU A 43 -4.03 -1.92 -8.38
CA GLU A 43 -4.26 -2.66 -7.15
C GLU A 43 -3.30 -2.13 -6.07
N MET A 44 -3.78 -2.14 -4.85
CA MET A 44 -2.99 -1.96 -3.65
C MET A 44 -3.10 -3.25 -2.84
N HIS A 45 -1.97 -3.86 -2.57
CA HIS A 45 -1.86 -4.98 -1.66
C HIS A 45 -1.44 -4.46 -0.29
N PHE A 46 -2.03 -5.03 0.75
CA PHE A 46 -1.77 -4.68 2.13
C PHE A 46 -1.59 -5.96 2.96
N GLY A 47 -0.40 -6.13 3.55
CA GLY A 47 -0.12 -7.19 4.50
C GLY A 47 0.08 -6.60 5.90
N ALA A 48 -0.49 -7.23 6.92
CA ALA A 48 -0.26 -6.86 8.32
C ALA A 48 -0.48 -8.05 9.25
N SER A 49 0.48 -8.33 10.12
CA SER A 49 0.41 -9.41 11.12
C SER A 49 -0.01 -10.76 10.52
N ARG A 50 -1.24 -11.24 10.76
CA ARG A 50 -1.79 -12.51 10.22
C ARG A 50 -2.52 -12.37 8.88
N VAL A 51 -2.68 -11.15 8.39
CA VAL A 51 -3.25 -10.88 7.06
C VAL A 51 -2.10 -10.82 6.09
N TRP A 52 -1.99 -11.83 5.23
CA TRP A 52 -0.91 -11.92 4.26
C TRP A 52 -1.09 -10.93 3.10
N ASP A 53 -2.29 -10.86 2.53
CA ASP A 53 -2.55 -10.01 1.36
C ASP A 53 -4.02 -9.61 1.24
N PHE A 54 -4.36 -8.41 1.73
CA PHE A 54 -5.63 -7.76 1.47
C PHE A 54 -5.52 -6.89 0.22
N VAL A 55 -6.25 -7.24 -0.84
CA VAL A 55 -6.18 -6.56 -2.13
C VAL A 55 -7.32 -5.56 -2.27
N SER A 56 -6.96 -4.29 -2.47
CA SER A 56 -7.87 -3.22 -2.85
C SER A 56 -7.72 -2.90 -4.34
N VAL A 57 -8.81 -2.98 -5.10
CA VAL A 57 -8.83 -2.62 -6.52
C VAL A 57 -9.16 -1.14 -6.66
N ARG A 58 -8.39 -0.43 -7.49
CA ARG A 58 -8.64 0.96 -7.83
C ARG A 58 -9.92 1.07 -8.66
N LEU A 59 -10.90 1.78 -8.12
CA LEU A 59 -12.10 2.16 -8.86
C LEU A 59 -11.79 3.33 -9.83
N PRO A 60 -12.54 3.46 -10.94
CA PRO A 60 -12.38 4.54 -11.92
C PRO A 60 -12.42 5.93 -11.31
#